data_AF-A0A4P6XG03-F1
#
_entry.id   AF-A0A4P6XG03-F1
#
_cell.length_a   1.000
_cell.length_b   1.000
_cell.length_c   1.000
_cell.angle_alpha   90.00
_cell.angle_beta   90.00
_cell.angle_gamma   90.00
#
_symmetry.space_group_name_H-M   'P 1'
#
loop_
_entity.id
_entity.type
_entity.pdbx_description
1 polymer ?
#
loop_
_entity_poly.entity_id
_entity_poly.type
_entity_poly.pdbx_seq_one_letter_code
_entity_poly.pdbx_strand_id
1 'polypeptide(L)'
;MALAEGTLLAQLLAQGAQEGADLATLRAIAEEGGELAAARALARLGLDDPDAAKDMAELRALLGAWRDAKRSVWKAVVGWVVRIAAALLLTGLAVKFGFWDLVK
;
A
#
# COMPACT_ATOMS: atom_id res chain seq x y z
N MET A 1 11.48 -20.59 -13.37
CA MET A 1 12.44 -19.51 -13.68
C MET A 1 12.81 -18.65 -12.46
N ALA A 2 11.90 -18.40 -11.51
CA ALA A 2 12.20 -17.61 -10.29
C ALA A 2 13.13 -18.28 -9.25
N LEU A 3 13.27 -19.63 -9.25
CA LEU A 3 14.18 -20.33 -8.33
C LEU A 3 15.68 -20.11 -8.64
N ALA A 4 16.01 -19.64 -9.85
CA ALA A 4 17.38 -19.35 -10.25
C ALA A 4 17.91 -18.02 -9.67
N GLU A 5 17.05 -17.01 -9.50
CA GLU A 5 17.48 -15.68 -9.01
C GLU A 5 17.89 -15.73 -7.53
N GLY A 6 17.18 -16.48 -6.69
CA GLY A 6 17.45 -16.55 -5.25
C GLY A 6 18.61 -17.48 -4.85
N THR A 7 19.11 -18.31 -5.79
CA THR A 7 20.14 -19.33 -5.49
C THR A 7 21.48 -19.05 -6.14
N LEU A 8 21.57 -18.10 -7.08
CA LEU A 8 22.80 -17.78 -7.80
C LEU A 8 23.94 -17.39 -6.86
N LEU A 9 23.68 -16.52 -5.87
CA LEU A 9 24.70 -16.13 -4.88
C LEU A 9 25.22 -17.34 -4.11
N ALA A 10 24.32 -18.23 -3.65
CA ALA A 10 24.70 -19.44 -2.93
C ALA A 10 25.53 -20.39 -3.80
N GLN A 11 25.21 -20.51 -5.10
CA GLN A 11 26.00 -21.29 -6.06
C GLN A 11 27.41 -20.70 -6.27
N LEU A 12 27.53 -19.37 -6.39
CA LEU A 12 28.82 -18.70 -6.54
C LEU A 12 29.69 -18.82 -5.29
N LEU A 13 29.09 -18.72 -4.09
CA LEU A 13 29.81 -18.95 -2.83
C LEU A 13 30.30 -20.40 -2.72
N ALA A 14 29.46 -21.37 -3.10
CA ALA A 14 29.83 -22.79 -3.11
C ALA A 14 30.95 -23.07 -4.12
N GLN A 15 30.91 -22.46 -5.31
CA GLN A 15 31.97 -22.55 -6.30
C GLN A 15 33.28 -21.97 -5.77
N GLY A 16 33.26 -20.74 -5.21
CA GLY A 16 34.45 -20.12 -4.64
C GLY A 16 35.07 -20.95 -3.51
N ALA A 17 34.24 -21.56 -2.66
CA ALA A 17 34.71 -22.47 -1.62
C ALA A 17 35.35 -23.75 -2.21
N GLN A 18 34.80 -24.31 -3.28
CA GLN A 18 35.39 -25.44 -4.01
C GLN A 18 36.72 -25.08 -4.69
N GLU A 19 36.87 -23.83 -5.13
CA GLU A 19 38.11 -23.27 -5.69
C GLU A 19 39.14 -22.88 -4.61
N GLY A 20 38.82 -23.09 -3.31
CA GLY A 20 39.73 -22.89 -2.18
C GLY A 20 39.64 -21.54 -1.50
N ALA A 21 38.66 -20.70 -1.84
CA ALA A 21 38.42 -19.46 -1.12
C ALA A 21 37.84 -19.74 0.29
N ASP A 22 38.31 -18.98 1.28
CA ASP A 22 37.81 -19.09 2.64
C ASP A 22 36.35 -18.62 2.75
N LEU A 23 35.51 -19.42 3.42
CA LEU A 23 34.07 -19.16 3.54
C LEU A 23 33.77 -17.90 4.34
N ALA A 24 34.59 -17.57 5.36
CA ALA A 24 34.39 -16.35 6.14
C ALA A 24 34.65 -15.10 5.27
N THR A 25 35.69 -15.15 4.44
CA THR A 25 36.00 -14.10 3.45
C THR A 25 34.88 -13.93 2.43
N LEU A 26 34.38 -15.03 1.86
CA LEU A 26 33.28 -15.00 0.90
C LEU A 26 32.00 -14.41 1.51
N ARG A 27 31.69 -14.77 2.75
CA ARG A 27 30.55 -14.21 3.49
C ARG A 27 30.71 -12.71 3.72
N ALA A 28 31.90 -12.26 4.13
CA ALA A 28 32.17 -10.84 4.34
C ALA A 28 31.98 -10.02 3.05
N ILE A 29 32.44 -10.53 1.91
CA ILE A 29 32.22 -9.88 0.60
C ILE A 29 30.73 -9.81 0.27
N ALA A 30 29.97 -10.87 0.52
CA ALA A 30 28.53 -10.88 0.26
C ALA A 30 27.75 -9.91 1.17
N GLU A 31 28.11 -9.84 2.46
CA GLU A 31 27.51 -8.89 3.41
C GLU A 31 27.82 -7.45 3.01
N GLU A 32 29.11 -7.10 2.79
CA GLU A 32 29.53 -5.76 2.36
C GLU A 32 28.93 -5.36 1.01
N GLY A 33 28.96 -6.27 0.03
CA GLY A 33 28.37 -6.05 -1.29
C GLY A 33 26.86 -5.85 -1.23
N GLY A 34 26.17 -6.58 -0.36
CA GLY A 34 24.74 -6.45 -0.10
C GLY A 34 24.39 -5.12 0.55
N GLU A 35 25.12 -4.71 1.58
CA GLU A 35 24.94 -3.42 2.24
C GLU A 35 25.18 -2.25 1.28
N LEU A 36 26.26 -2.28 0.50
CA LEU A 36 26.56 -1.26 -0.52
C LEU A 36 25.50 -1.21 -1.62
N ALA A 37 25.01 -2.37 -2.08
CA ALA A 37 23.95 -2.43 -3.09
C ALA A 37 22.63 -1.86 -2.55
N ALA A 38 22.26 -2.20 -1.32
CA ALA A 38 21.08 -1.68 -0.65
C ALA A 38 21.17 -0.16 -0.45
N ALA A 39 22.31 0.34 0.06
CA ALA A 39 22.54 1.77 0.24
C ALA A 39 22.45 2.54 -1.08
N ARG A 40 23.07 2.04 -2.16
CA ARG A 40 22.97 2.66 -3.50
C ARG A 40 21.54 2.63 -4.05
N ALA A 41 20.80 1.56 -3.80
CA ALA A 41 19.40 1.46 -4.23
C ALA A 41 18.53 2.49 -3.49
N LEU A 42 18.71 2.63 -2.17
CA LEU A 42 18.03 3.66 -1.37
C LEU A 42 18.42 5.07 -1.82
N ALA A 43 19.70 5.35 -2.06
CA ALA A 43 20.15 6.64 -2.56
C ALA A 43 19.58 7.00 -3.93
N ARG A 44 19.46 6.01 -4.84
CA ARG A 44 18.80 6.22 -6.15
C ARG A 44 17.31 6.54 -6.03
N LEU A 45 16.67 6.11 -4.96
CA LEU A 45 15.30 6.47 -4.61
C LEU A 45 15.22 7.77 -3.80
N GLY A 46 16.35 8.38 -3.44
CA GLY A 46 16.43 9.54 -2.56
C GLY A 46 16.05 9.24 -1.11
N LEU A 47 16.30 8.01 -0.64
CA LEU A 47 15.97 7.50 0.70
C LEU A 47 17.23 7.19 1.52
N ASP A 48 18.34 7.85 1.24
CA ASP A 48 19.63 7.68 1.92
C ASP A 48 19.85 8.62 3.12
N ASP A 49 18.93 9.55 3.35
CA ASP A 49 18.95 10.43 4.52
C ASP A 49 18.37 9.73 5.78
N PRO A 50 18.77 10.15 6.99
CA PRO A 50 18.33 9.51 8.24
C PRO A 50 16.84 9.68 8.54
N ASP A 51 16.16 10.66 7.95
CA ASP A 51 14.73 10.95 8.15
C ASP A 51 13.83 10.21 7.16
N ALA A 52 14.38 9.65 6.07
CA ALA A 52 13.67 8.93 5.01
C ALA A 52 12.67 7.88 5.52
N ALA A 53 13.07 7.10 6.54
CA ALA A 53 12.20 6.08 7.12
C ALA A 53 10.98 6.68 7.82
N LYS A 54 11.17 7.81 8.52
CA LYS A 54 10.11 8.55 9.21
C LYS A 54 9.18 9.21 8.20
N ASP A 55 9.72 9.89 7.20
CA ASP A 55 8.93 10.53 6.15
C ASP A 55 8.06 9.52 5.40
N MET A 56 8.62 8.34 5.09
CA MET A 56 7.88 7.25 4.49
C MET A 56 6.79 6.68 5.42
N ALA A 57 6.94 6.73 6.73
CA ALA A 57 5.89 6.36 7.68
C ALA A 57 4.78 7.43 7.72
N GLU A 58 5.15 8.71 7.74
CA GLU A 58 4.22 9.85 7.73
C GLU A 58 3.38 9.86 6.45
N LEU A 59 3.99 9.69 5.27
CA LEU A 59 3.28 9.61 3.99
C LEU A 59 2.27 8.46 3.97
N ARG A 60 2.63 7.30 4.51
CA ARG A 60 1.70 6.16 4.62
C ARG A 60 0.55 6.46 5.58
N ALA A 61 0.81 7.15 6.69
CA ALA A 61 -0.22 7.58 7.62
C ALA A 61 -1.19 8.58 6.98
N LEU A 62 -0.67 9.58 6.25
CA LEU A 62 -1.46 10.55 5.50
C LEU A 62 -2.32 9.90 4.42
N LEU A 63 -1.76 8.96 3.65
CA LEU A 63 -2.50 8.18 2.66
C LEU A 63 -3.58 7.30 3.32
N GLY A 64 -3.30 6.75 4.50
CA GLY A 64 -4.27 6.05 5.32
C GLY A 64 -5.46 6.95 5.66
N ALA A 65 -5.18 8.10 6.27
CA ALA A 65 -6.19 9.08 6.65
C ALA A 65 -7.02 9.58 5.45
N TRP A 66 -6.36 9.86 4.31
CA TRP A 66 -7.03 10.26 3.07
C TRP A 66 -7.99 9.18 2.55
N ARG A 67 -7.54 7.92 2.53
CA ARG A 67 -8.37 6.80 2.06
C ARG A 67 -9.58 6.59 2.96
N ASP A 68 -9.42 6.76 4.25
CA ASP A 68 -10.50 6.63 5.23
C ASP A 68 -11.50 7.79 5.10
N ALA A 69 -11.00 9.03 4.93
CA ALA A 69 -11.84 10.19 4.64
C ALA A 69 -12.65 9.98 3.34
N LYS A 70 -12.01 9.53 2.26
CA LYS A 70 -12.69 9.23 0.99
C LYS A 70 -13.79 8.18 1.17
N ARG A 71 -13.55 7.13 1.96
CA ARG A 71 -14.56 6.10 2.25
C ARG A 71 -15.73 6.67 3.06
N SER A 72 -15.44 7.53 4.04
CA SER A 72 -16.45 8.22 4.84
C SER A 72 -17.36 9.10 3.99
N VAL A 73 -16.78 9.92 3.11
CA VAL A 73 -17.52 10.77 2.18
C VAL A 73 -18.43 9.94 1.29
N TRP A 74 -17.93 8.85 0.69
CA TRP A 74 -18.75 7.97 -0.14
C TRP A 74 -19.93 7.37 0.63
N LYS A 75 -19.71 6.93 1.87
CA LYS A 75 -20.78 6.38 2.72
C LYS A 75 -21.84 7.44 3.03
N ALA A 76 -21.43 8.68 3.34
CA ALA A 76 -22.33 9.79 3.59
C ALA A 76 -23.15 10.15 2.34
N VAL A 77 -22.50 10.27 1.18
CA VAL A 77 -23.15 10.58 -0.09
C VAL A 77 -24.19 9.51 -0.45
N VAL A 78 -23.83 8.23 -0.38
CA VAL A 78 -24.77 7.13 -0.64
C VAL A 78 -25.96 7.18 0.33
N GLY A 79 -25.70 7.38 1.62
CA GLY A 79 -26.77 7.50 2.62
C GLY A 79 -27.72 8.68 2.36
N TRP A 80 -27.19 9.83 1.93
CA TRP A 80 -27.99 11.00 1.57
C TRP A 80 -28.82 10.76 0.31
N VAL A 81 -28.24 10.15 -0.73
CA VAL A 81 -28.95 9.79 -1.96
C VAL A 81 -30.11 8.83 -1.66
N VAL A 82 -29.88 7.80 -0.85
CA VAL A 82 -30.95 6.85 -0.46
C VAL A 82 -32.08 7.57 0.29
N ARG A 83 -31.75 8.51 1.18
CA ARG A 83 -32.76 9.32 1.89
C ARG A 83 -33.61 10.16 0.94
N ILE A 84 -32.99 10.82 -0.03
CA ILE A 84 -33.73 11.60 -1.04
C ILE A 84 -34.60 10.68 -1.90
N ALA A 85 -34.05 9.56 -2.37
CA ALA A 85 -34.80 8.60 -3.17
C ALA A 85 -36.02 8.07 -2.41
N ALA A 86 -35.86 7.73 -1.12
CA ALA A 86 -36.97 7.29 -0.27
C ALA A 86 -38.01 8.40 -0.06
N ALA A 87 -37.60 9.64 0.20
CA ALA A 87 -38.52 10.77 0.36
C ALA A 87 -39.31 11.04 -0.93
N LEU A 88 -38.66 10.98 -2.09
CA LEU A 88 -39.32 11.11 -3.38
C LEU A 88 -40.29 9.96 -3.64
N LEU A 89 -39.92 8.72 -3.29
CA LEU A 89 -40.79 7.56 -3.41
C LEU A 89 -42.04 7.73 -2.55
N LEU A 90 -41.90 8.09 -1.26
CA LEU A 90 -43.03 8.33 -0.37
C LEU A 90 -43.92 9.47 -0.87
N THR A 91 -43.33 10.56 -1.35
CA THR A 91 -44.06 11.69 -1.94
C THR A 91 -44.87 11.23 -3.16
N GLY A 92 -44.25 10.45 -4.06
CA GLY A 92 -44.92 9.88 -5.22
C GLY A 92 -46.07 8.94 -4.86
N LEU A 93 -45.89 8.11 -3.83
CA LEU A 93 -46.96 7.24 -3.30
C LEU A 93 -48.12 8.07 -2.72
N ALA A 94 -47.83 9.09 -1.91
CA ALA A 94 -48.85 9.95 -1.30
C ALA A 94 -49.72 10.65 -2.38
N VAL A 95 -49.08 11.14 -3.45
CA VAL A 95 -49.78 11.74 -4.61
C VAL A 95 -50.61 10.69 -5.34
N LYS A 96 -50.07 9.49 -5.58
CA LYS A 96 -50.78 8.42 -6.30
C LYS A 96 -51.99 7.87 -5.54
N PHE A 97 -51.90 7.78 -4.21
CA PHE A 97 -52.95 7.22 -3.36
C PHE A 97 -53.92 8.28 -2.79
N GLY A 98 -53.75 9.56 -3.13
CA GLY A 98 -54.74 10.61 -2.79
C GLY A 98 -54.78 11.01 -1.32
N PHE A 99 -53.72 10.76 -0.54
CA PHE A 99 -53.66 11.13 0.89
C PHE A 99 -53.74 12.64 1.17
N TRP A 100 -53.71 13.48 0.11
CA TRP A 100 -53.90 14.92 0.20
C TRP A 100 -55.29 15.34 0.71
N ASP A 101 -56.31 14.52 0.50
CA ASP A 101 -57.68 14.82 0.95
C ASP A 101 -57.92 14.44 2.43
N LEU A 102 -56.97 13.73 3.08
CA LEU A 102 -57.05 13.29 4.47
C LEU A 102 -56.37 14.24 5.48
N VAL A 103 -55.61 15.23 4.99
CA VAL A 103 -54.84 16.18 5.80
C VAL A 103 -55.45 17.60 5.79
N LYS A 104 -56.50 17.83 5.00
CA LYS A 104 -57.38 19.01 5.14
C LYS A 104 -58.39 18.79 6.24
#